data_AF-A0A2P9GXN7-F1
#
_entry.id   AF-A0A2P9GXN7-F1
#
_cell.length_a   1.000
_cell.length_b   1.000
_cell.length_c   1.000
_cell.angle_alpha   90.00
_cell.angle_beta   90.00
_cell.angle_gamma   90.00
#
_symmetry.space_group_name_H-M   'P 1'
#
loop_
_entity.id
_entity.type
_entity.pdbx_description
1 polymer ?
#
loop_
_entity_poly.entity_id
_entity_poly.type
_entity_poly.pdbx_seq_one_letter_code
_entity_poly.pdbx_strand_id
1 'polypeptide(L)'
;MDDPTIIRHLHDLAALEGTVAGATGFAALARKTAEDDTGLGGEGVPSSQKERFAAMLEFLHNGKLWASEYETFVLQVSFAGSGETINFAEAFAATRGLVDKVYREEKS
;
A
#
# COMPACT_ATOMS: atom_id res chain seq x y z
N MET A 1 -12.07 14.22 -5.26
CA MET A 1 -10.91 14.55 -6.12
C MET A 1 -9.89 13.50 -5.76
N ASP A 2 -9.60 12.59 -6.68
CA ASP A 2 -8.70 11.47 -6.41
C ASP A 2 -7.26 12.00 -6.29
N ASP A 3 -6.58 11.63 -5.20
CA ASP A 3 -5.23 12.11 -4.90
C ASP A 3 -4.19 11.26 -5.65
N PRO A 4 -3.45 11.82 -6.64
CA PRO A 4 -2.46 11.08 -7.41
C PRO A 4 -1.25 10.64 -6.58
N THR A 5 -1.13 11.07 -5.32
CA THR A 5 -0.09 10.54 -4.42
C THR A 5 -0.33 9.07 -4.05
N ILE A 6 -1.57 8.58 -4.15
CA ILE A 6 -1.95 7.20 -3.81
C ILE A 6 -1.22 6.18 -4.71
N ILE A 7 -1.18 6.40 -6.02
CA ILE A 7 -0.50 5.49 -6.97
C ILE A 7 1.01 5.44 -6.75
N ARG A 8 1.61 6.58 -6.34
CA ARG A 8 3.02 6.64 -5.97
C ARG A 8 3.27 5.85 -4.69
N HIS A 9 2.46 6.03 -3.66
CA HIS A 9 2.58 5.27 -2.41
C HIS A 9 2.40 3.77 -2.64
N LEU A 10 1.47 3.37 -3.51
CA LEU A 10 1.30 1.99 -3.91
C LEU A 10 2.56 1.42 -4.58
N HIS A 11 3.17 2.19 -5.48
CA HIS A 11 4.43 1.80 -6.14
C HIS A 11 5.59 1.69 -5.15
N ASP A 12 5.75 2.67 -4.25
CA ASP A 12 6.82 2.70 -3.25
C ASP A 12 6.71 1.49 -2.30
N LEU A 13 5.51 1.16 -1.83
CA LEU A 13 5.26 -0.01 -0.99
C LEU A 13 5.61 -1.32 -1.70
N ALA A 14 5.28 -1.42 -2.98
CA ALA A 14 5.61 -2.59 -3.79
C ALA A 14 7.12 -2.74 -4.00
N ALA A 15 7.82 -1.65 -4.31
CA ALA A 15 9.28 -1.66 -4.46
C ALA A 15 10.00 -2.01 -3.14
N LEU A 16 9.43 -1.63 -2.00
CA LEU A 16 9.98 -1.93 -0.68
C LEU A 16 9.69 -3.35 -0.20
N GLU A 17 8.69 -4.04 -0.77
CA GLU A 17 8.17 -5.32 -0.25
C GLU A 17 9.28 -6.34 -0.01
N GLY A 18 10.15 -6.58 -0.99
CA GLY A 18 11.25 -7.55 -0.86
C GLY A 18 12.27 -7.19 0.25
N THR A 19 12.42 -5.91 0.57
CA THR A 19 13.32 -5.45 1.65
C THR A 19 12.66 -5.54 3.02
N VAL A 20 11.41 -5.06 3.13
CA VAL A 20 10.72 -4.94 4.42
C VAL A 20 10.03 -6.23 4.84
N ALA A 21 9.68 -7.10 3.89
CA ALA A 21 9.11 -8.42 4.20
C ALA A 21 10.10 -9.32 4.95
N GLY A 22 11.41 -9.12 4.82
CA GLY A 22 12.42 -9.86 5.59
C GLY A 22 12.76 -9.26 6.96
N ALA A 23 12.39 -8.01 7.21
CA ALA A 23 12.89 -7.24 8.35
C ALA A 23 12.18 -7.59 9.66
N THR A 24 12.95 -8.01 10.68
CA THR A 24 12.45 -8.19 12.05
C THR A 24 12.07 -6.83 12.63
N GLY A 25 10.79 -6.62 12.91
CA GLY A 25 10.26 -5.38 13.50
C GLY A 25 9.40 -4.52 12.56
N PHE A 26 9.37 -4.81 11.25
CA PHE A 26 8.53 -4.08 10.29
C PHE A 26 7.06 -4.03 10.74
N ALA A 27 6.50 -5.18 11.12
CA ALA A 27 5.10 -5.27 11.53
C ALA A 27 4.79 -4.40 12.77
N ALA A 28 5.69 -4.37 13.75
CA ALA A 28 5.52 -3.55 14.94
C ALA A 28 5.58 -2.04 14.61
N LEU A 29 6.52 -1.64 13.76
CA LEU A 29 6.64 -0.25 13.30
C LEU A 29 5.43 0.18 12.48
N ALA A 30 4.99 -0.64 11.53
CA ALA A 30 3.83 -0.35 10.70
C ALA A 30 2.54 -0.18 11.54
N ARG A 31 2.32 -1.05 12.54
CA ARG A 31 1.19 -0.91 13.47
C ARG A 31 1.27 0.37 14.28
N LYS A 32 2.46 0.70 14.80
CA LYS A 32 2.67 1.94 15.57
C LYS A 32 2.40 3.18 14.71
N THR A 33 2.95 3.23 13.50
CA THR A 33 2.68 4.34 12.57
C THR A 33 1.19 4.46 12.25
N ALA A 34 0.51 3.34 11.97
CA ALA A 34 -0.94 3.37 11.74
C ALA A 34 -1.74 3.82 12.98
N GLU A 35 -1.24 3.54 14.19
CA GLU A 35 -1.80 4.02 15.46
C GLU A 35 -1.64 5.53 15.59
N ASP A 36 -0.42 6.02 15.39
CA ASP A 36 -0.08 7.44 15.47
C ASP A 36 -0.87 8.26 14.43
N ASP A 37 -1.19 7.66 13.28
CA ASP A 37 -2.02 8.28 12.23
C ASP A 37 -3.54 8.23 12.52
N THR A 38 -3.97 7.62 13.63
CA THR A 38 -5.38 7.57 14.02
C THR A 38 -5.89 8.97 14.31
N GLY A 39 -6.94 9.40 13.60
CA GLY A 39 -7.51 10.75 13.75
C GLY A 39 -6.89 11.81 12.83
N LEU A 40 -5.88 11.46 12.02
CA LEU A 40 -5.44 12.30 10.90
C LEU A 40 -6.33 12.14 9.65
N GLY A 41 -7.19 11.12 9.63
CA GLY A 41 -8.20 10.92 8.59
C GLY A 41 -9.38 11.88 8.73
N GLY A 42 -10.08 12.14 7.62
CA GLY A 42 -11.35 12.86 7.63
C GLY A 42 -12.49 12.07 8.29
N GLU A 43 -13.67 12.67 8.38
CA GLU A 43 -14.88 11.97 8.84
C GLU A 43 -15.15 10.70 8.03
N GLY A 44 -15.50 9.61 8.72
CA GLY A 44 -15.88 8.33 8.10
C GLY A 44 -14.75 7.30 7.96
N VAL A 45 -13.52 7.62 8.36
CA VAL A 45 -12.42 6.67 8.38
C VAL A 45 -12.55 5.71 9.59
N PRO A 46 -12.48 4.37 9.42
CA PRO A 46 -12.53 3.43 10.53
C PRO A 46 -11.46 3.70 11.60
N SER A 47 -11.79 3.48 12.88
CA SER A 47 -10.82 3.61 13.97
C SER A 47 -9.84 2.45 14.02
N SER A 48 -10.29 1.26 13.64
CA SER A 48 -9.46 0.06 13.52
C SER A 48 -8.48 0.21 12.35
N GLN A 49 -7.18 0.15 12.64
CA GLN A 49 -6.13 0.20 11.61
C GLN A 49 -6.32 -0.89 10.55
N LYS A 50 -6.68 -2.11 10.98
CA LYS A 50 -6.93 -3.25 10.09
C LYS A 50 -8.09 -2.96 9.13
N GLU A 51 -9.17 -2.36 9.64
CA GLU A 51 -10.33 -1.98 8.83
C GLU A 51 -10.00 -0.84 7.87
N ARG A 52 -9.15 0.12 8.26
CA ARG A 52 -8.65 1.17 7.37
C ARG A 52 -7.89 0.59 6.18
N PHE A 53 -6.94 -0.30 6.43
CA PHE A 53 -6.19 -0.95 5.35
C PHE A 53 -7.10 -1.81 4.47
N ALA A 54 -8.08 -2.52 5.04
CA ALA A 54 -9.06 -3.27 4.27
C ALA A 54 -9.90 -2.36 3.35
N ALA A 55 -10.41 -1.25 3.87
CA ALA A 55 -11.19 -0.28 3.09
C ALA A 55 -10.34 0.37 1.97
N MET A 56 -9.08 0.71 2.26
CA MET A 56 -8.14 1.22 1.26
C MET A 56 -7.90 0.20 0.13
N LEU A 57 -7.65 -1.07 0.47
CA LEU A 57 -7.45 -2.13 -0.53
C LEU A 57 -8.72 -2.35 -1.37
N GLU A 58 -9.90 -2.30 -0.75
CA GLU A 58 -11.18 -2.42 -1.47
C GLU A 58 -11.40 -1.23 -2.43
N PHE A 59 -11.09 -0.01 -1.98
CA PHE A 59 -11.17 1.19 -2.81
C PHE A 59 -10.25 1.11 -4.04
N LEU A 60 -9.00 0.68 -3.84
CA LEU A 60 -8.04 0.47 -4.92
C LEU A 60 -8.47 -0.65 -5.88
N HIS A 61 -9.04 -1.73 -5.36
CA HIS A 61 -9.48 -2.86 -6.16
C HIS A 61 -10.69 -2.52 -7.05
N ASN A 62 -11.65 -1.78 -6.51
CA ASN A 62 -12.90 -1.45 -7.20
C ASN A 62 -12.77 -0.24 -8.14
N GLY A 63 -11.78 0.63 -7.91
CA GLY A 63 -11.53 1.79 -8.75
C GLY A 63 -10.79 1.43 -10.03
N LYS A 64 -11.51 1.18 -11.12
CA LYS A 64 -10.93 0.88 -12.45
C LYS A 64 -9.99 1.98 -12.98
N LEU A 65 -10.13 3.23 -12.52
CA LEU A 65 -9.29 4.35 -12.93
C LEU A 65 -7.85 4.22 -12.37
N TRP A 66 -7.70 3.66 -11.16
CA TRP A 66 -6.40 3.56 -10.49
C TRP A 66 -5.39 2.72 -11.25
N ALA A 67 -5.83 1.63 -11.90
CA ALA A 67 -4.95 0.80 -12.71
C ALA A 67 -4.36 1.59 -13.90
N SER A 68 -5.20 2.33 -14.63
CA SER A 68 -4.75 3.14 -15.77
C SER A 68 -3.88 4.34 -15.35
N GLU A 69 -4.19 4.96 -14.21
CA GLU A 69 -3.37 6.04 -13.65
C GLU A 69 -2.01 5.52 -13.19
N TYR A 70 -1.99 4.35 -12.56
CA TYR A 70 -0.76 3.69 -12.14
C TYR A 70 0.13 3.34 -13.33
N GLU A 71 -0.42 2.79 -14.42
CA GLU A 71 0.33 2.52 -15.66
C GLU A 71 0.95 3.81 -16.24
N THR A 72 0.17 4.90 -16.26
CA THR A 72 0.66 6.22 -16.73
C THR A 72 1.80 6.73 -15.86
N PHE A 73 1.67 6.61 -14.54
CA PHE A 73 2.70 6.99 -13.59
C PHE A 73 3.98 6.15 -13.76
N VAL A 74 3.84 4.82 -13.85
CA VAL A 74 4.98 3.91 -14.06
C VAL A 74 5.72 4.26 -15.34
N LEU A 75 5.02 4.56 -16.44
CA LEU A 75 5.66 5.01 -17.68
C LEU A 75 6.47 6.29 -17.48
N GLN A 76 6.00 7.25 -16.67
CA GLN A 76 6.72 8.48 -16.37
C GLN A 76 7.98 8.26 -15.52
N VAL A 77 7.93 7.35 -14.53
CA VAL A 77 9.08 7.09 -13.65
C VAL A 77 10.07 6.06 -14.22
N SER A 78 9.62 5.17 -15.11
CA SER A 78 10.44 4.08 -15.69
C SER A 78 11.37 4.54 -16.81
N PHE A 79 11.25 5.79 -17.30
CA PHE A 79 12.23 6.38 -18.21
C PHE A 79 13.66 6.41 -17.62
N ALA A 80 13.82 6.16 -16.31
CA ALA A 80 15.10 6.17 -15.60
C ALA A 80 15.85 4.83 -15.53
N GLY A 81 15.33 3.69 -16.02
CA GLY A 81 16.11 2.45 -16.02
C GLY A 81 15.37 1.21 -16.54
N SER A 82 16.10 0.33 -17.23
CA SER A 82 15.60 -0.90 -17.88
C SER A 82 15.30 -2.04 -16.90
N GLY A 83 14.72 -1.73 -15.74
CA GLY A 83 14.28 -2.71 -14.75
C GLY A 83 12.89 -3.25 -15.07
N GLU A 84 12.60 -4.44 -14.54
CA GLU A 84 11.27 -5.05 -14.52
C GLU A 84 10.27 -4.05 -13.89
N THR A 85 9.35 -3.52 -14.71
CA THR A 85 8.38 -2.52 -14.26
C THR A 85 7.29 -3.21 -13.44
N ILE A 86 7.16 -2.86 -12.16
CA ILE A 86 6.11 -3.38 -11.27
C ILE A 86 4.74 -2.92 -11.80
N ASN A 87 3.92 -3.84 -12.30
CA ASN A 87 2.58 -3.53 -12.77
C ASN A 87 1.59 -3.33 -11.61
N PHE A 88 0.38 -2.82 -11.91
CA PHE A 88 -0.60 -2.51 -10.87
C PHE A 88 -1.02 -3.75 -10.06
N ALA A 89 -1.19 -4.90 -10.70
CA ALA A 89 -1.58 -6.13 -10.03
C ALA A 89 -0.50 -6.62 -9.06
N GLU A 90 0.77 -6.52 -9.46
CA GLU A 90 1.93 -6.83 -8.61
C GLU A 90 2.03 -5.87 -7.43
N ALA A 91 1.87 -4.56 -7.66
CA ALA A 91 1.93 -3.57 -6.60
C ALA A 91 0.79 -3.71 -5.59
N PHE A 92 -0.41 -4.01 -6.08
CA PHE A 92 -1.56 -4.32 -5.24
C PHE A 92 -1.33 -5.60 -4.42
N ALA A 93 -0.83 -6.67 -5.06
CA ALA A 93 -0.56 -7.93 -4.39
C ALA A 93 0.53 -7.79 -3.31
N ALA A 94 1.60 -7.07 -3.60
CA ALA A 94 2.67 -6.76 -2.66
C ALA A 94 2.14 -5.99 -1.45
N THR A 95 1.35 -4.93 -1.69
CA THR A 95 0.74 -4.13 -0.62
C THR A 95 -0.21 -4.95 0.25
N ARG A 96 -1.05 -5.79 -0.36
CA ARG A 96 -1.91 -6.72 0.39
C ARG A 96 -1.07 -7.69 1.24
N GLY A 97 0.01 -8.24 0.68
CA GLY A 97 0.92 -9.12 1.42
C GLY A 97 1.57 -8.46 2.62
N LEU A 98 1.95 -7.18 2.50
CA LEU A 98 2.46 -6.38 3.61
C LEU A 98 1.41 -6.19 4.70
N VAL A 99 0.17 -5.80 4.35
CA VAL A 99 -0.94 -5.66 5.30
C VAL A 99 -1.21 -6.98 6.02
N ASP A 100 -1.28 -8.09 5.29
CA ASP A 100 -1.47 -9.42 5.86
C ASP A 100 -0.35 -9.80 6.83
N LYS A 101 0.89 -9.40 6.54
CA LYS A 101 2.04 -9.62 7.43
C LYS A 101 1.96 -8.77 8.70
N VAL A 102 1.51 -7.52 8.59
CA VAL A 102 1.35 -6.59 9.72
C VAL A 102 0.28 -7.07 10.70
N TYR A 103 -0.81 -7.67 10.18
CA TYR A 103 -1.96 -8.12 10.97
C TYR A 103 -2.14 -9.63 11.05
N ARG A 104 -1.13 -10.41 10.67
CA ARG A 104 -1.12 -11.86 10.93
C ARG A 104 -1.29 -12.05 12.43
N GLU A 105 -2.28 -12.85 12.82
CA GLU A 105 -2.46 -13.23 14.22
C GLU A 105 -1.18 -13.91 14.68
N GLU A 106 -0.42 -13.26 15.57
CA GLU A 106 0.57 -13.96 16.37
C GLU A 106 -0.25 -14.91 17.26
N LYS A 107 -0.34 -16.18 16.85
CA LYS A 107 -0.75 -17.24 17.76
C LYS A 107 0.24 -17.23 18.92
N SER A 108 -0.19 -16.64 20.02
CA SER A 108 0.43 -16.81 21.33
C SER A 108 0.32 -18.25 21.80
#